data_AF-A0A0A0C2E0-F1
#
_entry.id   AF-A0A0A0C2E0-F1
#
_cell.length_a   1.000
_cell.length_b   1.000
_cell.length_c   1.000
_cell.angle_alpha   90.00
_cell.angle_beta   90.00
_cell.angle_gamma   90.00
#
_symmetry.space_group_name_H-M   'P 1'
#
loop_
_entity.id
_entity.type
_entity.pdbx_description
1 polymer ?
#
loop_
_entity_poly.entity_id
_entity_poly.type
_entity_poly.pdbx_seq_one_letter_code
_entity_poly.pdbx_strand_id
1 'polypeptide(L)' 'MLQTFTLSLGGVLTLAGALFLVRAFRQGQEGLAENERRTFRLSVVLLAAGSALFLVTTVLAENA' A
#
# COMPACT_ATOMS: atom_id res chain seq x y z
N MET A 1 19.23 -11.36 9.35
CA MET A 1 18.67 -12.19 8.24
C MET A 1 17.18 -12.45 8.40
N LEU A 2 16.71 -13.13 9.46
CA LEU A 2 15.27 -13.42 9.64
C LEU A 2 14.43 -12.14 9.73
N GLN A 3 14.92 -11.12 10.43
CA GLN A 3 14.20 -9.86 10.65
C GLN A 3 14.03 -9.05 9.35
N THR A 4 15.12 -8.89 8.59
CA THR A 4 15.11 -8.26 7.25
C THR A 4 14.20 -9.02 6.27
N PHE A 5 14.20 -10.36 6.31
CA PHE A 5 13.31 -11.20 5.52
C PHE A 5 11.83 -10.98 5.89
N THR A 6 11.50 -10.94 7.18
CA THR A 6 10.13 -10.68 7.65
C THR A 6 9.64 -9.29 7.23
N LEU A 7 10.50 -8.26 7.32
CA LEU A 7 10.18 -6.89 6.91
C LEU A 7 9.94 -6.78 5.40
N SER A 8 10.82 -7.39 4.58
CA SER A 8 10.67 -7.37 3.13
C SER A 8 9.47 -8.20 2.65
N LEU A 9 9.21 -9.35 3.26
CA LEU A 9 8.02 -10.16 2.99
C LEU A 9 6.74 -9.41 3.38
N GLY A 10 6.73 -8.76 4.55
CA GLY A 10 5.63 -7.91 5.01
C GLY A 10 5.37 -6.75 4.05
N GLY A 11 6.42 -6.05 3.62
CA GLY A 11 6.32 -4.96 2.65
C GLY A 11 5.74 -5.41 1.30
N VAL A 12 6.22 -6.54 0.76
CA VAL A 12 5.70 -7.11 -0.50
C VAL A 12 4.22 -7.51 -0.35
N LEU A 13 3.84 -8.15 0.76
CA LEU A 13 2.45 -8.53 1.03
C LEU A 13 1.55 -7.30 1.16
N THR A 14 2.00 -6.23 1.83
CA THR A 14 1.23 -4.99 1.95
C THR A 14 1.02 -4.33 0.59
N LEU A 15 2.06 -4.25 -0.25
CA LEU A 15 1.94 -3.70 -1.61
C LEU A 15 1.02 -4.56 -2.50
N ALA A 16 1.14 -5.88 -2.41
CA ALA A 16 0.28 -6.81 -3.14
C ALA A 16 -1.20 -6.67 -2.71
N GLY A 17 -1.45 -6.59 -1.40
CA GLY A 17 -2.79 -6.38 -0.85
C GLY A 17 -3.41 -5.04 -1.28
N ALA A 18 -2.61 -3.95 -1.27
CA ALA A 18 -3.06 -2.64 -1.74
C ALA A 18 -3.44 -2.68 -3.24
N LEU A 19 -2.63 -3.32 -4.09
CA LEU A 19 -2.92 -3.48 -5.52
C LEU A 19 -4.17 -4.33 -5.76
N PHE A 20 -4.38 -5.37 -4.95
CA PHE A 20 -5.55 -6.24 -5.04
C PHE A 20 -6.83 -5.48 -4.67
N LEU A 21 -6.79 -4.70 -3.58
CA LEU A 21 -7.87 -3.79 -3.18
C LEU A 21 -8.19 -2.78 -4.29
N VAL A 22 -7.17 -2.18 -4.91
CA VAL A 22 -7.33 -1.27 -6.05
C VAL A 22 -8.10 -1.91 -7.20
N ARG A 23 -7.73 -3.13 -7.58
CA ARG A 23 -8.40 -3.84 -8.68
C ARG A 23 -9.83 -4.26 -8.32
N ALA A 24 -10.02 -4.83 -7.15
CA ALA A 24 -11.33 -5.28 -6.68
C ALA A 24 -12.33 -4.11 -6.59
N PHE A 25 -11.91 -2.98 -6.04
CA PHE A 25 -12.74 -1.78 -5.99
C PHE A 25 -12.97 -1.19 -7.38
N ARG A 26 -11.95 -1.13 -8.26
CA ARG A 26 -12.11 -0.64 -9.63
C ARG A 26 -13.14 -1.44 -10.42
N GLN A 27 -13.20 -2.77 -10.24
CA GLN A 27 -14.25 -3.61 -10.81
C GLN A 27 -15.63 -3.31 -10.22
N GLY A 28 -15.72 -3.01 -8.92
CA GLY A 28 -16.97 -2.64 -8.26
C GLY A 28 -17.47 -1.21 -8.53
N GLN A 29 -16.65 -0.35 -9.16
CA GLN A 29 -16.98 1.06 -9.40
C GLN A 29 -17.60 1.34 -10.77
N GLU A 30 -17.88 0.33 -11.59
CA GLU A 30 -18.62 0.45 -12.86
C GLU A 30 -20.07 0.91 -12.60
N GLY A 31 -20.26 2.19 -12.28
CA GLY A 31 -21.55 2.81 -11.94
C GLY A 31 -21.50 3.87 -10.83
N LEU A 32 -20.39 3.98 -10.08
CA LEU A 32 -20.26 4.93 -8.96
C LEU A 32 -19.78 6.32 -9.39
N ALA A 33 -20.17 7.34 -8.62
CA ALA A 33 -19.90 8.75 -8.89
C ALA A 33 -18.39 9.10 -8.83
N GLU A 34 -17.95 10.05 -9.67
CA GLU A 34 -16.54 10.43 -9.79
C GLU A 34 -15.89 10.88 -8.47
N ASN A 35 -16.69 11.43 -7.55
CA ASN A 35 -16.20 11.88 -6.25
C ASN A 35 -15.74 10.70 -5.37
N GLU A 36 -16.42 9.55 -5.43
CA GLU A 36 -16.04 8.34 -4.71
C GLU A 36 -14.79 7.68 -5.31
N ARG A 37 -14.66 7.73 -6.65
CA ARG A 37 -13.44 7.32 -7.37
C ARG A 37 -12.22 8.13 -6.91
N ARG A 38 -12.39 9.44 -6.73
CA ARG A 38 -11.30 10.34 -6.30
C ARG A 38 -10.89 10.10 -4.86
N THR A 39 -11.84 9.94 -3.95
CA THR A 39 -11.58 9.58 -2.54
C THR A 39 -10.83 8.26 -2.46
N PHE A 40 -11.24 7.26 -3.26
CA PHE A 40 -10.53 5.98 -3.32
C PHE A 40 -9.08 6.13 -3.79
N ARG A 41 -8.86 6.85 -4.89
CA ARG A 41 -7.50 7.12 -5.40
C ARG A 41 -6.64 7.80 -4.34
N LEU A 42 -7.18 8.75 -3.60
CA LEU A 42 -6.48 9.41 -2.50
C LEU A 42 -6.13 8.45 -1.37
N SER A 43 -7.07 7.61 -0.93
CA SER A 43 -6.81 6.59 0.11
C SER A 43 -5.72 5.60 -0.30
N VAL A 44 -5.70 5.19 -1.56
CA VAL A 44 -4.66 4.31 -2.12
C VAL A 44 -3.30 5.00 -2.15
N VAL A 45 -3.26 6.27 -2.59
CA VAL A 45 -2.01 7.06 -2.62
C VAL A 45 -1.48 7.26 -1.20
N LEU A 46 -2.36 7.57 -0.23
CA LEU A 46 -2.00 7.70 1.18
C LEU A 46 -1.47 6.39 1.76
N LEU A 47 -2.14 5.26 1.47
CA LEU A 47 -1.68 3.94 1.90
C LEU A 47 -0.31 3.60 1.32
N ALA A 48 -0.15 3.75 0.01
CA ALA A 48 1.12 3.49 -0.66
C ALA A 48 2.26 4.38 -0.13
N ALA A 49 1.99 5.66 0.08
CA ALA A 49 2.94 6.61 0.67
C ALA A 49 3.30 6.21 2.11
N GLY A 50 2.31 5.86 2.94
CA GLY A 50 2.53 5.41 4.31
C GLY A 50 3.34 4.12 4.39
N SER A 51 3.06 3.14 3.52
CA SER A 51 3.83 1.91 3.41
C SER A 51 5.27 2.15 2.95
N ALA A 52 5.48 3.04 1.98
CA ALA A 52 6.82 3.42 1.52
C ALA A 52 7.61 4.11 2.64
N LEU A 53 6.99 5.06 3.36
CA LEU A 53 7.61 5.76 4.48
C LEU A 53 8.02 4.77 5.58
N PHE A 54 7.14 3.83 5.93
CA PHE A 54 7.42 2.78 6.92
C PHE A 54 8.60 1.88 6.53
N LEU A 55 8.69 1.49 5.26
CA LEU A 55 9.83 0.72 4.76
C LEU A 55 11.13 1.52 4.83
N VAL A 56 11.10 2.81 4.46
CA VAL A 56 12.28 3.68 4.55
C VAL A 56 12.74 3.84 5.99
N THR A 57 11.82 4.08 6.94
CA THR A 57 12.18 4.26 8.35
C THR A 57 12.69 2.97 8.98
N THR A 58 12.12 1.80 8.63
CA THR A 58 12.64 0.51 9.11
C THR A 58 14.05 0.23 8.57
N VAL A 59 14.32 0.50 7.29
CA VAL A 59 15.66 0.36 6.72
C VAL A 59 16.65 1.33 7.38
N LEU A 60 16.28 2.59 7.58
CA LEU A 60 17.15 3.57 8.26
C LEU A 60 17.44 3.15 9.71
N ALA A 61 16.45 2.63 10.44
CA ALA A 61 16.62 2.17 11.80
C ALA A 61 17.50 0.91 11.91
N GLU A 62 17.53 0.05 10.88
CA GLU A 62 18.41 -1.14 10.85
C GLU A 62 19.87 -0.78 10.51
N ASN A 63 20.10 0.36 9.84
CA ASN A 63 21.43 0.82 9.42
C ASN A 63 22.04 1.92 10.31
N ALA A 64 21.35 2.32 11.39
CA ALA A 64 21.82 3.30 12.39
C ALA A 64 22.40 2.58 13.62
#